data_AF-A0A9W9HRV6-F1
#
_entry.id   AF-A0A9W9HRV6-F1
#
_cell.length_a   1.000
_cell.length_b   1.000
_cell.length_c   1.000
_cell.angle_alpha   90.00
_cell.angle_beta   90.00
_cell.angle_gamma   90.00
#
_symmetry.space_group_name_H-M   'P 1'
#
loop_
_entity.id
_entity.type
_entity.pdbx_description
1 polymer ?
#
loop_
_entity_poly.entity_id
_entity_poly.type
_entity_poly.pdbx_seq_one_letter_code
_entity_poly.pdbx_strand_id
1 'polypeptide(L)'
;MLSWVYPVRIIQAILALATIAVTAYVIGTLYDSWSFSSLIYYMLFAGCWTTLIAVPYLGLAPVWLPRVSHEFVIPAVELITMAIWLSGWIALAVKIPKPAQCTYPSCHGLQATIVVAAVEWALFLFTNTYALLDVKNSRHNRKAREQRREQVSNANAEVSEANASETV
;
A
#
# COMPACT_ATOMS: atom_id res chain seq x y z
N MET A 1 5.95 4.34 14.70
CA MET A 1 5.25 3.65 13.60
C MET A 1 4.47 2.51 14.21
N LEU A 2 3.18 2.38 13.91
CA LEU A 2 2.31 1.39 14.56
C LEU A 2 2.94 -0.02 14.40
N SER A 3 3.19 -0.72 15.51
CA SER A 3 3.70 -2.09 15.52
C SER A 3 2.87 -3.05 14.65
N TRP A 4 1.61 -2.70 14.40
CA TRP A 4 0.66 -3.39 13.52
C TRP A 4 1.03 -3.38 12.03
N VAL A 5 1.81 -2.42 11.54
CA VAL A 5 2.12 -2.33 10.10
C VAL A 5 3.09 -3.42 9.66
N TYR A 6 4.04 -3.81 10.52
CA TYR A 6 5.03 -4.85 10.23
C TYR A 6 4.43 -6.21 9.85
N PRO A 7 3.49 -6.81 10.61
CA PRO A 7 2.89 -8.08 10.23
C PRO A 7 2.12 -7.97 8.90
N VAL A 8 1.45 -6.86 8.63
CA VAL A 8 0.76 -6.64 7.35
C VAL A 8 1.75 -6.66 6.18
N ARG A 9 2.93 -6.03 6.33
CA ARG A 9 3.98 -6.07 5.29
C ARG A 9 4.54 -7.47 5.06
N ILE A 10 4.69 -8.27 6.12
CA ILE A 10 5.14 -9.67 6.00
C ILE A 10 4.11 -10.48 5.22
N ILE A 11 2.82 -10.31 5.52
CA ILE A 11 1.74 -10.99 4.78
C ILE A 11 1.76 -10.58 3.30
N GLN A 12 1.88 -9.28 3.00
CA GLN A 12 2.01 -8.77 1.63
C GLN A 12 3.20 -9.41 0.89
N ALA A 13 4.37 -9.50 1.55
CA ALA A 13 5.56 -10.14 0.97
C ALA A 13 5.33 -11.62 0.67
N ILE A 14 4.65 -12.35 1.56
CA ILE A 14 4.34 -13.78 1.40
C ILE A 14 3.36 -14.00 0.23
N LEU A 15 2.31 -13.18 0.13
CA LEU A 15 1.33 -13.28 -0.95
C LEU A 15 1.93 -12.91 -2.30
N ALA A 16 2.82 -11.91 -2.35
CA ALA A 16 3.59 -11.58 -3.54
C ALA A 16 4.52 -12.73 -3.95
N LEU A 17 5.23 -13.35 -3.00
CA LEU A 17 6.07 -14.53 -3.26
C LEU A 17 5.26 -15.73 -3.72
N ALA A 18 4.08 -15.96 -3.15
CA ALA A 18 3.17 -17.01 -3.59
C ALA A 18 2.74 -16.78 -5.05
N THR A 19 2.44 -15.54 -5.42
CA THR A 19 2.12 -15.15 -6.80
C THR A 19 3.29 -15.44 -7.75
N ILE A 20 4.53 -15.10 -7.36
CA ILE A 20 5.74 -15.42 -8.14
C ILE A 20 5.88 -16.94 -8.31
N ALA A 21 5.75 -17.71 -7.23
CA ALA A 21 5.91 -19.16 -7.27
C ALA A 21 4.88 -19.82 -8.18
N VAL A 22 3.61 -19.43 -8.06
CA VAL A 22 2.52 -20.01 -8.88
C VAL A 22 2.64 -19.58 -10.34
N THR A 23 2.95 -18.31 -10.63
CA THR A 23 3.14 -17.85 -12.01
C THR A 23 4.34 -18.50 -12.68
N ALA A 24 5.45 -18.70 -11.97
CA ALA A 24 6.61 -19.44 -12.46
C ALA A 24 6.29 -20.91 -12.77
N TYR A 25 5.53 -21.58 -11.90
CA TYR A 25 5.04 -22.94 -12.14
C TYR A 25 4.15 -23.01 -13.39
N VAL A 26 3.25 -22.05 -13.57
CA VAL A 26 2.36 -21.99 -14.74
C VAL A 26 3.17 -21.76 -16.03
N ILE A 27 4.18 -20.88 -16.01
CA ILE A 27 5.08 -20.67 -17.15
C ILE A 27 5.84 -21.97 -17.50
N GLY A 28 6.36 -22.67 -16.51
CA GLY A 28 7.09 -23.92 -16.72
C GLY A 28 6.23 -25.05 -17.28
N THR A 29 4.93 -25.05 -17.00
CA THR A 29 3.99 -26.10 -17.43
C THR A 29 3.26 -25.81 -18.73
N LEU A 30 3.08 -24.54 -19.11
CA LEU A 30 2.32 -24.13 -20.30
C LEU A 30 3.23 -23.78 -21.51
N TYR A 31 4.27 -24.57 -21.75
CA TYR A 31 5.35 -24.27 -22.71
C TYR A 31 4.88 -23.99 -24.17
N ASP A 32 3.69 -24.44 -24.58
CA ASP A 32 3.16 -24.29 -25.96
C ASP A 32 1.89 -23.44 -26.11
N SER A 33 1.23 -23.00 -25.04
CA SER A 33 -0.05 -22.26 -25.16
C SER A 33 0.16 -20.75 -25.10
N TRP A 34 0.39 -20.14 -26.26
CA TRP A 34 0.72 -18.71 -26.44
C TRP A 34 -0.35 -17.71 -25.93
N SER A 35 -1.59 -18.13 -25.70
CA SER A 35 -2.73 -17.22 -25.47
C SER A 35 -2.73 -16.47 -24.12
N PHE A 36 -2.05 -16.96 -23.09
CA PHE A 36 -2.06 -16.37 -21.73
C PHE A 36 -0.76 -15.68 -21.32
N SER A 37 0.24 -15.72 -22.19
CA SER A 37 1.64 -15.41 -21.87
C SER A 37 1.81 -14.01 -21.26
N SER A 38 1.24 -12.98 -21.89
CA SER A 38 1.42 -11.59 -21.45
C SER A 38 0.83 -11.28 -20.07
N LEU A 39 -0.30 -11.89 -19.71
CA LEU A 39 -0.92 -11.65 -18.40
C LEU A 39 -0.19 -12.37 -17.27
N ILE A 40 0.35 -13.56 -17.55
CA ILE A 40 1.13 -14.32 -16.58
C ILE A 40 2.44 -13.59 -16.28
N TYR A 41 3.12 -13.07 -17.30
CA TYR A 41 4.31 -12.23 -17.10
C TYR A 41 3.99 -10.93 -16.37
N TYR A 42 2.81 -10.34 -16.59
CA TYR A 42 2.36 -9.19 -15.83
C TYR A 42 2.19 -9.51 -14.32
N MET A 43 1.58 -10.64 -13.99
CA MET A 43 1.45 -11.11 -12.60
C MET A 43 2.81 -11.39 -11.95
N LEU A 44 3.73 -12.01 -12.71
CA LEU A 44 5.10 -12.24 -12.26
C LEU A 44 5.80 -10.90 -11.96
N PHE A 45 5.68 -9.94 -12.86
CA PHE A 45 6.19 -8.57 -12.65
C PHE A 45 5.57 -7.92 -11.41
N ALA A 46 4.25 -8.03 -11.21
CA ALA A 46 3.57 -7.47 -10.05
C ALA A 46 4.10 -8.06 -8.72
N GLY A 47 4.31 -9.39 -8.70
CA GLY A 47 4.95 -10.07 -7.59
C GLY A 47 6.38 -9.57 -7.34
N CYS A 48 7.22 -9.54 -8.37
CA CYS A 48 8.60 -9.06 -8.26
C CYS A 48 8.68 -7.59 -7.83
N TRP A 49 7.84 -6.71 -8.39
CA TRP A 49 7.71 -5.32 -7.98
C TRP A 49 7.41 -5.21 -6.48
N THR A 50 6.47 -6.01 -6.00
CA THR A 50 6.04 -5.95 -4.60
C THR A 50 7.14 -6.44 -3.67
N THR A 51 7.77 -7.59 -3.97
CA THR A 51 8.83 -8.17 -3.13
C THR A 51 10.13 -7.37 -3.16
N LEU A 52 10.54 -6.83 -4.32
CA LEU A 52 11.85 -6.18 -4.49
C LEU A 52 11.83 -4.66 -4.36
N ILE A 53 10.70 -4.02 -4.62
CA ILE A 53 10.59 -2.56 -4.60
C ILE A 53 9.67 -2.14 -3.46
N ALA A 54 8.40 -2.58 -3.46
CA ALA A 54 7.43 -2.08 -2.47
C ALA A 54 7.82 -2.46 -1.03
N VAL A 55 8.01 -3.75 -0.73
CA VAL A 55 8.32 -4.22 0.64
C VAL A 55 9.60 -3.59 1.22
N PRO A 56 10.76 -3.60 0.55
CA PRO A 56 11.96 -2.97 1.10
C PRO A 56 11.84 -1.45 1.16
N TYR A 57 11.18 -0.80 0.20
CA TYR A 57 10.95 0.64 0.26
C TYR A 57 10.10 1.03 1.48
N LEU A 58 9.02 0.29 1.74
CA LEU A 58 8.15 0.53 2.89
C LEU A 58 8.74 0.06 4.23
N GLY A 59 9.67 -0.90 4.21
CA GLY A 59 10.41 -1.37 5.38
C GLY A 59 11.61 -0.50 5.77
N LEU A 60 12.28 0.15 4.80
CA LEU A 60 13.41 1.07 5.04
C LEU A 60 12.97 2.52 5.21
N ALA A 61 11.81 2.92 4.66
CA ALA A 61 11.26 4.26 4.84
C ALA A 61 11.23 4.73 6.32
N PRO A 62 10.90 3.87 7.31
CA PRO A 62 10.95 4.25 8.72
C PRO A 62 12.30 4.67 9.27
N VAL A 63 13.37 4.10 8.72
CA VAL A 63 14.69 4.11 9.34
C VAL A 63 15.55 5.26 8.81
N TRP A 64 15.32 5.67 7.56
CA TRP A 64 16.29 6.55 6.87
C TRP A 64 15.93 8.05 6.85
N LEU A 65 14.65 8.48 6.85
CA LEU A 65 14.33 9.90 6.54
C LEU A 65 13.11 10.49 7.30
N PRO A 66 13.16 10.66 8.63
CA PRO A 66 12.00 10.94 9.48
C PRO A 66 11.30 12.31 9.32
N ARG A 67 11.76 13.28 8.50
CA ARG A 67 11.31 14.68 8.64
C ARG A 67 10.66 15.41 7.46
N VAL A 68 10.89 15.06 6.18
CA VAL A 68 10.42 15.96 5.09
C VAL A 68 9.76 15.24 3.89
N SER A 69 9.96 13.93 3.69
CA SER A 69 9.47 13.21 2.50
C SER A 69 8.42 12.10 2.77
N HIS A 70 7.88 12.03 4.00
CA HIS A 70 7.04 10.92 4.45
C HIS A 70 5.56 11.00 4.06
N GLU A 71 5.00 12.20 3.84
CA GLU A 71 3.53 12.34 3.74
C GLU A 71 2.97 11.94 2.38
N PHE A 72 3.78 11.96 1.31
CA PHE A 72 3.30 11.73 -0.06
C PHE A 72 3.94 10.53 -0.76
N VAL A 73 5.21 10.22 -0.50
CA VAL A 73 5.90 9.18 -1.29
C VAL A 73 5.48 7.77 -0.87
N ILE A 74 5.27 7.55 0.42
CA ILE A 74 4.75 6.27 0.93
C ILE A 74 3.37 5.95 0.35
N PRO A 75 2.35 6.83 0.48
CA PRO A 75 1.04 6.54 -0.11
C PRO A 75 1.07 6.50 -1.64
N ALA A 76 1.99 7.21 -2.31
CA ALA A 76 2.14 7.11 -3.76
C ALA A 76 2.60 5.71 -4.20
N VAL A 77 3.62 5.14 -3.54
CA VAL A 77 4.09 3.77 -3.85
C VAL A 77 3.00 2.73 -3.52
N GLU A 78 2.25 2.92 -2.44
CA GLU A 78 1.10 2.06 -2.13
C GLU A 78 -0.01 2.16 -3.18
N LEU A 79 -0.35 3.36 -3.65
CA LEU A 79 -1.36 3.56 -4.70
C LEU A 79 -0.94 2.94 -6.04
N ILE A 80 0.32 3.09 -6.43
CA ILE A 80 0.86 2.46 -7.64
C ILE A 80 0.76 0.95 -7.52
N THR A 81 1.20 0.40 -6.38
CA THR A 81 1.17 -1.05 -6.14
C THR A 81 -0.27 -1.56 -6.13
N MET A 82 -1.19 -0.84 -5.48
CA MET A 82 -2.62 -1.12 -5.50
C MET A 82 -3.18 -1.14 -6.94
N ALA A 83 -2.82 -0.17 -7.78
CA ALA A 83 -3.29 -0.12 -9.17
C ALA A 83 -2.75 -1.29 -10.01
N ILE A 84 -1.48 -1.66 -9.80
CA ILE A 84 -0.85 -2.80 -10.45
C ILE A 84 -1.61 -4.09 -10.12
N TRP A 85 -1.81 -4.37 -8.83
CA TRP A 85 -2.55 -5.56 -8.40
C TRP A 85 -4.00 -5.56 -8.92
N LEU A 86 -4.70 -4.42 -8.85
CA LEU A 86 -6.09 -4.29 -9.34
C LEU A 86 -6.23 -4.66 -10.80
N SER A 87 -5.42 -4.04 -11.66
CA SER A 87 -5.50 -4.27 -13.10
C SER A 87 -5.15 -5.71 -13.45
N GLY A 88 -4.21 -6.30 -12.70
CA GLY A 88 -3.72 -7.63 -12.93
C GLY A 88 -4.74 -8.74 -12.66
N TRP A 89 -5.32 -8.82 -11.46
CA TRP A 89 -6.23 -9.91 -11.12
C TRP A 89 -7.53 -9.83 -11.93
N ILE A 90 -8.01 -8.62 -12.24
CA ILE A 90 -9.19 -8.41 -13.10
C ILE A 90 -8.88 -8.87 -14.53
N ALA A 91 -7.75 -8.47 -15.11
CA ALA A 91 -7.36 -8.91 -16.45
C ALA A 91 -7.28 -10.44 -16.54
N LEU A 92 -6.73 -11.07 -15.50
CA LEU A 92 -6.61 -12.53 -15.42
C LEU A 92 -7.99 -13.20 -15.29
N ALA A 93 -8.88 -12.63 -14.48
CA ALA A 93 -10.24 -13.12 -14.28
C ALA A 93 -11.09 -13.08 -15.56
N VAL A 94 -10.96 -12.03 -16.38
CA VAL A 94 -11.71 -11.91 -17.65
C VAL A 94 -11.23 -12.92 -18.71
N LYS A 95 -9.95 -13.28 -18.68
CA LYS A 95 -9.34 -14.20 -19.66
C LYS A 95 -9.59 -15.68 -19.33
N ILE A 96 -9.81 -16.03 -18.06
CA ILE A 96 -9.90 -17.43 -17.64
C ILE A 96 -11.29 -18.03 -17.96
N PRO A 97 -11.35 -19.21 -18.60
CA PRO A 97 -12.62 -19.91 -18.84
C PRO A 97 -13.27 -20.33 -17.52
N LYS A 98 -14.58 -20.59 -17.56
CA LYS A 98 -15.37 -20.93 -16.36
C LYS A 98 -14.72 -22.11 -15.60
N PRO A 99 -14.80 -22.13 -14.26
CA PRO A 99 -14.16 -23.17 -13.44
C PRO A 99 -14.53 -24.60 -13.84
N ALA A 100 -15.76 -24.81 -14.32
CA ALA A 100 -16.25 -26.10 -14.78
C ALA A 100 -15.51 -26.68 -16.00
N GLN A 101 -14.77 -25.86 -16.75
CA GLN A 101 -14.00 -26.29 -17.93
C GLN A 101 -12.49 -26.37 -17.66
N CYS A 102 -12.06 -26.10 -16.42
CA CYS A 102 -10.67 -26.10 -16.03
C CYS A 102 -10.32 -27.33 -15.18
N THR A 103 -9.90 -28.40 -15.84
CA THR A 103 -9.53 -29.68 -15.20
C THR A 103 -8.03 -29.87 -15.03
N TYR A 104 -7.19 -29.00 -15.61
CA TYR A 104 -5.73 -29.14 -15.56
C TYR A 104 -5.11 -28.38 -14.37
N PRO A 105 -4.02 -28.89 -13.76
CA PRO A 105 -3.37 -28.27 -12.59
C PRO A 105 -2.98 -26.80 -12.79
N SER A 106 -2.49 -26.44 -13.98
CA SER A 106 -2.08 -25.07 -14.30
C SER A 106 -3.26 -24.10 -14.25
N CYS A 107 -4.47 -24.54 -14.59
CA CYS A 107 -5.65 -23.67 -14.47
C CYS A 107 -6.09 -23.47 -13.01
N HIS A 108 -6.04 -24.51 -12.17
CA HIS A 108 -6.25 -24.33 -10.74
C HIS A 108 -5.20 -23.38 -10.12
N GLY A 109 -3.95 -23.45 -10.58
CA GLY A 109 -2.90 -22.49 -10.21
C GLY A 109 -3.26 -21.05 -10.60
N LEU A 110 -3.79 -20.84 -11.81
CA LEU A 110 -4.24 -19.52 -12.26
C LEU A 110 -5.45 -19.00 -11.45
N GLN A 111 -6.41 -19.87 -11.11
CA GLN A 111 -7.52 -19.49 -10.22
C GLN A 111 -7.03 -19.10 -8.82
N ALA A 112 -6.10 -19.87 -8.25
CA ALA A 112 -5.46 -19.53 -6.98
C ALA A 112 -4.73 -18.18 -7.08
N THR A 113 -4.05 -17.93 -8.20
CA THR A 113 -3.36 -16.65 -8.45
C THR A 113 -4.33 -15.47 -8.42
N ILE A 114 -5.52 -15.59 -9.01
CA ILE A 114 -6.54 -14.53 -8.95
C ILE A 114 -6.94 -14.23 -7.50
N VAL A 115 -7.21 -15.27 -6.71
CA VAL A 115 -7.65 -15.08 -5.32
C VAL A 115 -6.55 -14.44 -4.47
N VAL A 116 -5.32 -14.94 -4.59
CA VAL A 116 -4.15 -14.37 -3.89
C VAL A 116 -3.95 -12.91 -4.29
N ALA A 117 -3.99 -12.59 -5.58
CA ALA A 117 -3.84 -11.24 -6.10
C ALA A 117 -4.96 -10.29 -5.65
N ALA A 118 -6.20 -10.78 -5.56
CA ALA A 118 -7.34 -10.00 -5.06
C ALA A 118 -7.22 -9.69 -3.56
N VAL A 119 -6.76 -10.65 -2.76
CA VAL A 119 -6.49 -10.44 -1.33
C VAL A 119 -5.34 -9.45 -1.16
N GLU A 120 -4.28 -9.58 -1.95
CA GLU A 120 -3.13 -8.66 -1.91
C GLU A 120 -3.56 -7.23 -2.26
N TRP A 121 -4.38 -7.07 -3.29
CA TRP A 121 -4.99 -5.78 -3.62
C TRP A 121 -5.77 -5.19 -2.44
N ALA A 122 -6.61 -6.00 -1.78
CA ALA A 122 -7.41 -5.55 -0.64
C ALA A 122 -6.53 -5.12 0.55
N LEU A 123 -5.40 -5.82 0.79
CA LEU A 123 -4.43 -5.42 1.81
C LEU A 123 -3.79 -4.06 1.49
N PHE A 124 -3.42 -3.82 0.24
CA PHE A 124 -2.90 -2.50 -0.18
C PHE A 124 -3.94 -1.39 -0.08
N LEU A 125 -5.20 -1.68 -0.41
CA LEU A 125 -6.30 -0.74 -0.21
C LEU A 125 -6.46 -0.39 1.27
N PHE A 126 -6.44 -1.40 2.13
CA PHE A 126 -6.51 -1.22 3.58
C PHE A 126 -5.34 -0.37 4.08
N THR A 127 -4.09 -0.72 3.79
CA THR A 127 -2.94 0.07 4.28
C THR A 127 -2.97 1.51 3.79
N ASN A 128 -3.33 1.72 2.51
CA ASN A 128 -3.41 3.05 1.92
C ASN A 128 -4.52 3.92 2.56
N THR A 129 -5.70 3.35 2.86
CA THR A 129 -6.76 4.10 3.56
C THR A 129 -6.35 4.54 4.96
N TYR A 130 -5.67 3.67 5.72
CA TYR A 130 -5.13 4.05 7.03
C TYR A 130 -4.03 5.10 6.93
N ALA A 131 -3.14 4.99 5.93
CA ALA A 131 -2.11 6.00 5.68
C ALA A 131 -2.73 7.39 5.40
N LEU A 132 -3.76 7.45 4.56
CA LEU A 132 -4.47 8.70 4.25
C LEU A 132 -5.20 9.28 5.47
N LEU A 133 -5.82 8.43 6.29
CA LEU A 133 -6.48 8.86 7.53
C LEU A 133 -5.47 9.40 8.55
N ASP A 134 -4.33 8.75 8.72
CA ASP A 134 -3.27 9.22 9.64
C ASP A 134 -2.71 10.57 9.22
N VAL A 135 -2.48 10.77 7.92
CA VAL A 135 -2.07 12.06 7.35
C VAL A 135 -3.14 13.14 7.59
N LYS A 136 -4.41 12.82 7.34
CA LYS A 136 -5.51 13.77 7.58
C LYS A 136 -5.60 14.16 9.06
N ASN A 137 -5.50 13.18 9.96
CA ASN A 137 -5.57 13.39 11.40
C ASN A 137 -4.36 14.20 11.93
N SER A 138 -3.16 13.89 11.45
CA SER A 138 -1.94 14.62 11.77
C SER A 138 -2.01 16.09 11.33
N ARG A 139 -2.53 16.36 10.14
CA ARG A 139 -2.75 17.74 9.66
C ARG A 139 -3.80 18.48 10.47
N HIS A 140 -4.89 17.81 10.86
CA HIS A 140 -5.92 18.41 11.71
C HIS A 140 -5.36 18.79 13.10
N ASN A 141 -4.60 17.88 13.72
CA ASN A 141 -3.96 18.11 15.02
C ASN A 141 -2.90 19.23 14.98
N ARG A 142 -2.16 19.36 13.86
CA ARG A 142 -1.18 20.44 13.68
C ARG A 142 -1.86 21.81 13.63
N LYS A 143 -2.92 21.95 12.82
CA LYS A 143 -3.70 23.19 12.73
C LYS A 143 -4.32 23.60 14.08
N ALA A 144 -4.88 22.64 14.82
CA ALA A 144 -5.43 22.89 16.15
C ALA A 144 -4.37 23.35 17.17
N ARG A 145 -3.14 22.82 17.07
CA ARG A 145 -2.01 23.25 17.92
C ARG A 145 -1.50 24.65 17.55
N GLU A 146 -1.46 24.98 16.27
CA GLU A 146 -1.09 26.31 15.77
C GLU A 146 -2.10 27.36 16.27
N GLN A 147 -3.40 27.13 16.08
CA GLN A 147 -4.46 28.01 16.59
C GLN A 147 -4.41 28.20 18.11
N ARG A 148 -4.17 27.12 18.87
CA ARG A 148 -4.04 27.21 20.34
C ARG A 148 -2.82 28.05 20.75
N ARG A 149 -1.70 27.95 20.03
CA ARG A 149 -0.50 28.75 20.31
C ARG A 149 -0.73 30.23 20.06
N GLU A 150 -1.43 30.57 18.97
CA GLU A 150 -1.80 31.95 18.66
C GLU A 150 -2.74 32.54 19.73
N GLN A 151 -3.75 31.78 20.17
CA GLN A 151 -4.66 32.20 21.25
C GLN A 151 -3.92 32.48 22.57
N VAL A 152 -2.98 31.60 22.97
CA VAL A 152 -2.19 31.80 24.19
C VAL A 152 -1.26 33.00 24.08
N SER A 153 -0.67 33.22 22.90
CA SER A 153 0.17 34.41 22.65
C SER A 153 -0.63 35.71 22.79
N ASN A 154 -1.83 35.77 22.23
CA ASN A 154 -2.68 36.96 22.30
C ASN A 154 -3.15 37.22 23.74
N ALA A 155 -3.57 36.18 24.47
CA ALA A 155 -3.97 36.32 25.87
C ALA A 155 -2.83 36.85 26.77
N ASN A 156 -1.59 36.38 26.53
CA ASN A 156 -0.43 36.86 27.29
C ASN A 156 -0.07 38.33 26.98
N ALA A 157 -0.33 38.79 25.74
CA ALA A 157 -0.13 40.18 25.36
C ALA A 157 -1.13 41.11 26.07
N GLU A 158 -2.42 40.75 26.08
CA GLU A 158 -3.47 41.52 26.78
C GLU A 158 -3.20 41.66 28.28
N VAL A 159 -2.76 40.58 28.95
CA VAL A 159 -2.41 40.62 30.38
C VAL A 159 -1.21 41.52 30.65
N SER A 160 -0.23 41.56 29.74
CA SER A 160 0.94 42.43 29.87
C SER A 160 0.57 43.92 29.74
N GLU A 161 -0.36 44.25 28.84
CA GLU A 161 -0.89 45.62 28.70
C GLU A 161 -1.72 46.06 29.91
N ALA A 162 -2.54 45.16 30.47
CA ALA A 162 -3.31 45.43 31.69
C ALA A 162 -2.40 45.75 32.88
N ASN A 163 -1.38 44.94 33.13
CA ASN A 163 -0.42 45.18 34.22
C ASN A 163 0.41 46.48 34.03
N ALA A 164 0.71 46.85 32.79
CA ALA A 164 1.41 48.10 32.49
C ALA A 164 0.55 49.34 32.79
N SER A 165 -0.78 49.21 32.74
CA SER A 165 -1.70 50.31 33.01
C SER A 165 -1.96 50.52 34.52
N GLU A 166 -1.86 49.47 35.35
CA GLU A 166 -1.99 49.59 36.81
C GLU A 166 -0.76 50.15 37.52
N THR A 167 0.38 50.26 36.82
CA THR A 167 1.65 50.75 37.39
C THR A 167 1.90 52.25 37.19
N VAL A 168 0.94 52.97 36.60
CA VAL A 168 0.93 54.43 36.40
C VAL A 168 -0.14 55.07 37.27
#